data_AF-A0A932HZK1-F1
#
_entry.id   AF-A0A932HZK1-F1
#
_cell.length_a   1.000
_cell.length_b   1.000
_cell.length_c   1.000
_cell.angle_alpha   90.00
_cell.angle_beta   90.00
_cell.angle_gamma   90.00
#
_symmetry.space_group_name_H-M   'P 1'
#
loop_
_entity.id
_entity.type
_entity.pdbx_description
1 polymer ?
#
loop_
_entity_poly.entity_id
_entity_poly.type
_entity_poly.pdbx_seq_one_letter_code
_entity_poly.pdbx_strand_id
1 'polypeptide(L)'
;MIVSAWGEREFRWRDLRFQEEAALRKPSPGKGKPISTFRKTWKAACKAAGVEGLIPYDLRRAAIRDMVRAGVSQNVAMQISGHKTAAVFRCYDIVDAEDLRDAMKKRDAYLSLPTEPNVVNIEEARTTAG
;
A
#
# COMPACT_ATOMS: atom_id res chain seq x y z
N MET A 1 -26.25 15.99 -10.74
CA MET A 1 -24.92 15.98 -11.38
C MET A 1 -24.05 14.99 -10.63
N ILE A 2 -23.62 13.97 -11.36
CA ILE A 2 -22.43 13.11 -11.15
C ILE A 2 -22.48 12.04 -10.03
N VAL A 3 -22.95 10.85 -10.46
CA VAL A 3 -22.44 9.47 -10.23
C VAL A 3 -22.45 8.96 -8.76
N SER A 4 -23.36 8.11 -8.27
CA SER A 4 -23.98 6.85 -8.74
C SER A 4 -22.99 5.78 -9.21
N ALA A 5 -22.66 4.83 -8.33
CA ALA A 5 -22.32 3.41 -8.60
C ALA A 5 -21.14 2.89 -7.75
N TRP A 6 -21.42 2.54 -6.50
CA TRP A 6 -20.67 1.52 -5.78
C TRP A 6 -21.56 0.28 -5.70
N GLY A 7 -21.63 -0.46 -6.81
CA GLY A 7 -22.29 -1.75 -6.92
C GLY A 7 -21.30 -2.78 -7.42
N GLU A 8 -21.08 -3.82 -6.62
CA GLU A 8 -20.61 -5.14 -7.00
C GLU A 8 -19.43 -5.21 -8.00
N ARG A 9 -18.22 -5.24 -7.44
CA ARG A 9 -17.13 -6.03 -8.04
C ARG A 9 -16.47 -6.85 -6.94
N GLU A 10 -16.89 -8.11 -6.85
CA GLU A 10 -16.08 -9.15 -6.23
C GLU A 10 -14.64 -9.01 -6.76
N PHE A 11 -13.70 -8.77 -5.86
CA PHE A 11 -12.29 -8.70 -6.17
C PHE A 11 -11.76 -10.12 -6.39
N ARG A 12 -12.09 -10.68 -7.55
CA ARG A 12 -11.69 -12.01 -7.97
C ARG A 12 -10.32 -11.91 -8.63
N TRP A 13 -9.29 -12.31 -7.89
CA TRP A 13 -7.87 -12.31 -8.27
C TRP A 13 -7.51 -12.90 -9.65
N ARG A 14 -8.44 -13.57 -10.34
CA ARG A 14 -8.25 -14.20 -11.66
C ARG A 14 -8.41 -13.27 -12.86
N ASP A 15 -8.96 -12.06 -12.71
CA ASP A 15 -9.25 -11.17 -13.85
C ASP A 15 -8.23 -10.03 -14.05
N LEU A 16 -7.09 -10.08 -13.36
CA LEU A 16 -5.90 -9.36 -13.81
C LEU A 16 -5.44 -9.98 -15.13
N ARG A 17 -5.85 -9.37 -16.25
CA ARG A 17 -5.39 -9.63 -17.63
C ARG A 17 -3.87 -9.45 -17.84
N PHE A 18 -3.05 -9.68 -16.83
CA PHE A 18 -1.60 -9.70 -16.94
C PHE A 18 -1.06 -11.02 -17.52
N GLN A 19 -1.89 -12.07 -17.58
CA GLN A 19 -1.49 -13.38 -18.13
C GLN A 19 -1.97 -13.60 -19.57
N GLU A 20 -3.17 -13.12 -19.94
CA GLU A 20 -3.75 -13.42 -21.27
C GLU A 20 -3.39 -12.38 -22.35
N GLU A 21 -3.31 -11.08 -22.02
CA GLU A 21 -2.82 -10.06 -22.96
C GLU A 21 -1.29 -10.12 -23.19
N ALA A 22 -0.55 -10.76 -22.28
CA ALA A 22 0.87 -11.06 -22.49
C ALA A 22 1.07 -12.09 -23.63
N ALA A 23 0.11 -12.99 -23.85
CA ALA A 23 0.13 -13.93 -24.96
C ALA A 23 -0.29 -13.29 -26.30
N LEU A 24 -1.13 -12.23 -26.26
CA LEU A 24 -1.60 -11.49 -27.44
C LEU A 24 -0.71 -10.30 -27.85
N ARG A 25 0.18 -9.83 -26.97
CA ARG A 25 1.15 -8.78 -27.31
C ARG A 25 2.26 -9.37 -28.17
N LYS A 26 2.04 -9.38 -29.49
CA LYS A 26 3.12 -9.66 -30.45
C LYS A 26 4.29 -8.72 -30.14
N PRO A 27 5.51 -9.22 -29.88
CA PRO A 27 6.65 -8.35 -29.71
C PRO A 27 6.76 -7.48 -30.96
N SER A 28 6.92 -6.17 -30.77
CA SER A 28 7.17 -5.25 -31.88
C SER A 28 8.33 -5.81 -32.72
N PRO A 29 8.20 -5.91 -34.06
CA PRO A 29 9.25 -6.44 -34.93
C PRO A 29 10.35 -5.39 -35.04
N GLY A 30 11.18 -5.30 -34.00
CA GLY A 30 12.17 -4.25 -33.83
C GLY A 30 13.04 -4.50 -32.60
N LYS A 31 13.99 -5.44 -32.75
CA LYS A 31 15.19 -5.70 -31.90
C LYS A 31 15.12 -5.27 -30.42
N GLY A 32 14.08 -5.66 -29.69
CA GLY A 32 14.04 -5.56 -28.24
C GLY A 32 14.89 -6.64 -27.60
N LYS A 33 16.21 -6.44 -27.54
CA LYS A 33 17.08 -7.34 -26.77
C LYS A 33 16.74 -7.21 -25.28
N PRO A 34 16.67 -8.31 -24.51
CA PRO A 34 16.53 -8.24 -23.07
C PRO A 34 17.60 -7.32 -22.47
N ILE A 35 17.24 -6.51 -21.47
CA ILE A 35 18.19 -5.66 -20.77
C ILE A 35 19.19 -6.57 -20.07
N SER A 36 20.40 -6.67 -20.64
CA SER A 36 21.44 -7.55 -20.12
C SER A 36 22.20 -6.94 -18.94
N THR A 37 22.23 -5.61 -18.80
CA THR A 37 22.98 -4.93 -17.75
C THR A 37 22.27 -3.66 -17.25
N PHE A 38 21.61 -3.79 -16.09
CA PHE A 38 20.98 -2.67 -15.38
C PHE A 38 21.90 -2.02 -14.33
N ARG A 39 22.89 -2.76 -13.82
CA ARG A 39 23.73 -2.30 -12.69
C ARG A 39 24.57 -1.05 -13.02
N LYS A 40 25.07 -0.92 -14.25
CA LYS A 40 25.91 0.21 -14.67
C LYS A 40 25.10 1.51 -14.71
N THR A 41 23.94 1.49 -15.36
CA THR A 41 23.04 2.63 -15.45
C THR A 41 22.49 3.00 -14.07
N TRP A 42 22.14 2.00 -13.25
CA TRP A 42 21.73 2.21 -11.87
C TRP A 42 22.82 2.91 -11.04
N LYS A 43 24.07 2.44 -11.08
CA LYS A 43 25.18 3.08 -10.35
C LYS A 43 25.39 4.54 -10.79
N ALA A 44 25.30 4.82 -12.09
CA ALA A 44 25.40 6.19 -12.60
C ALA A 44 24.24 7.07 -12.10
N ALA A 45 23.00 6.55 -12.09
CA ALA A 45 21.85 7.24 -11.54
C ALA A 45 22.00 7.51 -10.03
N CYS A 46 22.43 6.52 -9.24
CA CYS A 46 22.71 6.68 -7.82
C CYS A 46 23.78 7.75 -7.55
N LYS A 47 24.84 7.78 -8.36
CA LYS A 47 25.88 8.82 -8.27
C LYS A 47 25.33 10.21 -8.57
N ALA A 48 24.52 10.33 -9.63
CA ALA A 48 23.90 11.61 -10.00
C ALA A 48 22.91 12.10 -8.93
N ALA A 49 22.21 11.19 -8.26
CA ALA A 49 21.27 11.49 -7.18
C ALA A 49 21.93 11.62 -5.79
N GLY A 50 23.25 11.45 -5.67
CA GLY A 50 23.98 11.54 -4.40
C GLY A 50 23.71 10.39 -3.41
N VAL A 51 23.13 9.27 -3.88
CA VAL A 51 22.77 8.10 -3.07
C VAL A 51 23.59 6.87 -3.49
N GLU A 52 24.91 7.03 -3.50
CA GLU A 52 25.83 5.95 -3.86
C GLU A 52 25.66 4.74 -2.92
N GLY A 53 25.69 3.53 -3.50
CA GLY A 53 25.52 2.29 -2.74
C GLY A 53 24.09 1.80 -2.60
N LEU A 54 23.08 2.63 -2.93
CA LEU A 54 21.68 2.21 -2.94
C LEU A 54 21.48 1.04 -3.91
N ILE A 55 20.88 -0.06 -3.45
CA ILE A 55 20.49 -1.16 -4.32
C ILE A 55 18.99 -1.10 -4.62
N PRO A 56 18.52 -1.59 -5.77
CA PRO A 56 17.08 -1.53 -6.12
C PRO A 56 16.16 -2.19 -5.08
N TYR A 57 16.68 -3.15 -4.32
CA TYR A 57 15.94 -3.83 -3.26
C TYR A 57 15.62 -2.90 -2.08
N ASP A 58 16.43 -1.88 -1.84
CA ASP A 58 16.17 -0.89 -0.79
C ASP A 58 14.99 -0.01 -1.14
N LEU A 59 14.79 0.28 -2.43
CA LEU A 59 13.58 0.97 -2.90
C LEU A 59 12.31 0.19 -2.58
N ARG A 60 12.36 -1.14 -2.74
CA ARG A 60 11.22 -2.01 -2.39
C ARG A 60 10.93 -1.99 -0.89
N ARG A 61 11.97 -1.96 -0.04
CA ARG A 61 11.82 -1.81 1.42
C ARG A 61 11.24 -0.45 1.79
N ALA A 62 11.76 0.63 1.19
CA ALA A 62 11.28 1.99 1.42
C ALA A 62 9.80 2.14 1.03
N ALA A 63 9.42 1.69 -0.16
CA ALA A 63 8.04 1.77 -0.63
C ALA A 63 7.06 1.06 0.31
N ILE A 64 7.45 -0.10 0.88
CA ILE A 64 6.60 -0.84 1.81
C ILE A 64 6.44 -0.08 3.13
N ARG A 65 7.54 0.44 3.68
CA ARG A 65 7.49 1.25 4.89
C ARG A 65 6.66 2.51 4.71
N ASP A 66 6.80 3.19 3.57
CA ASP A 66 6.04 4.39 3.26
C ASP A 66 4.53 4.10 3.20
N MET A 67 4.13 2.99 2.57
CA MET A 67 2.74 2.54 2.56
C MET A 67 2.20 2.28 3.97
N VAL A 68 2.96 1.58 4.80
CA VAL A 68 2.56 1.27 6.18
C VAL A 68 2.43 2.55 7.01
N ARG A 69 3.39 3.47 6.90
CA ARG A 69 3.36 4.77 7.60
C ARG A 69 2.20 5.66 7.16
N ALA A 70 1.84 5.61 5.88
CA ALA A 70 0.66 6.26 5.32
C ALA A 70 -0.67 5.61 5.78
N GLY A 71 -0.62 4.52 6.55
CA GLY A 71 -1.80 3.85 7.09
C GLY A 71 -2.47 2.88 6.11
N VAL A 72 -1.78 2.51 5.02
CA VAL A 72 -2.27 1.47 4.11
C VAL A 72 -2.30 0.14 4.86
N SER A 73 -3.43 -0.57 4.78
CA SER A 73 -3.56 -1.86 5.43
C SER A 73 -2.54 -2.86 4.86
N GLN A 74 -2.01 -3.73 5.72
CA GLN A 74 -1.01 -4.73 5.34
C GLN A 74 -1.44 -5.55 4.13
N ASN A 75 -2.71 -5.98 4.08
CA ASN A 75 -3.24 -6.77 2.96
C ASN A 75 -3.12 -6.00 1.65
N VAL A 76 -3.52 -4.73 1.60
CA VAL A 76 -3.44 -3.89 0.40
C VAL A 76 -1.98 -3.63 0.02
N ALA A 77 -1.12 -3.33 0.99
CA ALA A 77 0.32 -3.15 0.76
C ALA A 77 0.98 -4.43 0.20
N MET A 78 0.54 -5.61 0.65
CA MET A 78 0.98 -6.90 0.12
C MET A 78 0.51 -7.11 -1.32
N GLN A 79 -0.73 -6.75 -1.67
CA GLN A 79 -1.23 -6.84 -3.04
C GLN A 79 -0.42 -5.93 -3.99
N ILE A 80 -0.19 -4.68 -3.58
CA ILE A 80 0.57 -3.68 -4.37
C ILE A 80 2.02 -4.15 -4.57
N SER A 81 2.66 -4.62 -3.50
CA SER A 81 4.04 -5.07 -3.56
C SER A 81 4.21 -6.47 -4.19
N GLY A 82 3.14 -7.24 -4.37
CA GLY A 82 3.20 -8.61 -4.90
C GLY A 82 3.74 -9.64 -3.89
N HIS A 83 3.59 -9.39 -2.59
CA HIS A 83 3.96 -10.36 -1.55
C HIS A 83 2.86 -11.41 -1.36
N LYS A 84 3.22 -12.69 -1.51
CA LYS A 84 2.29 -13.80 -1.32
C LYS A 84 2.05 -14.16 0.15
N THR A 85 3.07 -14.00 0.99
CA THR A 85 3.01 -14.39 2.41
C THR A 85 3.35 -13.23 3.32
N ALA A 86 2.67 -13.17 4.46
CA ALA A 86 2.91 -12.14 5.48
C ALA A 86 4.32 -12.25 6.09
N ALA A 87 4.88 -13.46 6.16
CA ALA A 87 6.23 -13.67 6.66
C ALA A 87 7.28 -12.96 5.79
N VAL A 88 7.18 -13.08 4.46
CA VAL A 88 8.10 -12.40 3.54
C VAL A 88 7.87 -10.90 3.60
N PHE A 89 6.62 -10.44 3.67
CA PHE A 89 6.30 -9.01 3.80
C PHE A 89 6.99 -8.37 5.03
N ARG A 90 6.95 -9.04 6.19
CA ARG A 90 7.61 -8.56 7.42
C ARG A 90 9.14 -8.45 7.30
N CYS A 91 9.79 -9.18 6.39
CA CYS A 91 11.22 -9.01 6.12
C CYS A 91 11.56 -7.70 5.40
N TYR A 92 10.56 -7.03 4.81
CA TYR A 92 10.70 -5.71 4.19
C TYR A 92 10.20 -4.58 5.08
N ASP A 93 9.18 -4.84 5.90
CA ASP A 93 8.65 -3.92 6.89
C ASP A 93 9.40 -4.05 8.23
N ILE A 94 10.65 -3.59 8.26
CA ILE A 94 11.45 -3.56 9.49
C ILE A 94 10.95 -2.39 10.34
N VAL A 95 10.25 -2.70 11.43
CA VAL A 95 9.73 -1.77 12.42
C VAL A 95 10.87 -1.20 13.28
N ASP A 96 10.92 0.12 13.42
CA ASP A 96 11.85 0.82 14.30
C ASP A 96 11.18 1.38 15.57
N ALA A 97 11.96 1.96 16.48
CA ALA A 97 11.45 2.52 17.73
C ALA A 97 10.64 3.82 17.54
N GLU A 98 10.78 4.51 16.41
CA GLU A 98 9.96 5.68 16.07
C GLU A 98 8.57 5.22 15.63
N ASP A 99 8.49 4.17 14.82
CA ASP A 99 7.23 3.58 14.36
C ASP A 99 6.34 3.18 15.56
N LEU A 100 6.93 2.63 16.62
CA LEU A 100 6.22 2.31 17.87
C LEU A 100 5.69 3.57 18.58
N ARG A 101 6.50 4.63 18.65
CA ARG A 101 6.09 5.89 19.27
C ARG A 101 4.95 6.56 18.48
N ASP A 102 5.05 6.56 17.16
CA ASP A 102 4.02 7.11 16.29
C ASP A 102 2.73 6.29 16.34
N ALA A 103 2.82 4.96 16.47
CA ALA A 103 1.65 4.12 16.69
C ALA A 103 0.91 4.49 17.98
N MET A 104 1.63 4.72 19.08
CA MET A 104 1.03 5.13 20.35
C MET A 104 0.38 6.52 20.25
N LYS A 105 1.05 7.49 19.62
CA LYS A 105 0.47 8.83 19.36
C LYS A 105 -0.82 8.75 18.55
N LYS A 106 -0.83 7.95 17.47
CA LYS A 106 -2.02 7.75 16.61
C LYS A 106 -3.18 7.13 17.40
N ARG A 107 -2.89 6.16 18.26
CA ARG A 107 -3.88 5.53 19.14
C ARG A 107 -4.45 6.52 20.15
N ASP A 108 -3.61 7.30 20.82
CA ASP A 108 -4.07 8.28 21.82
C ASP A 108 -4.90 9.40 21.16
N ALA A 109 -4.49 9.85 19.97
CA ALA A 109 -5.28 10.79 19.17
C ALA A 109 -6.66 10.23 18.82
N TYR A 110 -6.75 8.96 18.41
CA TYR A 110 -8.03 8.31 18.12
C TYR A 110 -8.95 8.27 19.34
N LEU A 111 -8.43 7.94 20.53
CA LEU A 111 -9.22 7.92 21.77
C LEU A 111 -9.66 9.31 22.23
N SER A 112 -8.91 10.36 21.87
CA SER A 112 -9.23 11.75 22.21
C SER A 112 -10.31 12.37 21.31
N LEU A 113 -10.72 11.69 20.23
CA LEU A 113 -11.77 12.18 19.35
C LEU A 113 -13.10 12.25 20.13
N PRO A 114 -13.86 13.36 20.03
CA PRO A 114 -15.18 13.45 20.60
C PRO A 114 -16.05 12.34 20.00
N THR A 115 -16.34 11.33 20.81
CA THR A 115 -17.31 10.31 20.43
C THR A 115 -18.63 10.81 20.97
N GLU A 116 -19.49 11.35 20.11
CA GLU A 116 -20.89 11.48 20.50
C GLU A 116 -21.41 10.06 20.75
N PRO A 117 -21.87 9.74 21.97
CA PRO A 117 -22.41 8.42 22.24
C PRO A 117 -23.67 8.26 21.37
N ASN A 118 -23.58 7.42 20.34
CA ASN A 118 -24.73 6.95 19.57
C ASN A 118 -25.71 6.11 20.43
N VAL A 119 -25.38 5.92 21.71
CA VAL A 119 -26.22 5.28 22.71
C VAL A 119 -26.88 6.39 23.52
N VAL A 120 -28.09 6.77 23.11
CA VAL A 120 -28.98 7.63 23.90
C VAL A 120 -29.68 6.78 24.95
N ASN A 121 -29.85 7.31 26.17
CA ASN A 121 -30.64 6.65 27.20
C ASN A 121 -32.10 6.58 26.75
N ILE A 122 -32.72 5.39 26.87
CA ILE A 122 -34.13 5.14 26.50
C ILE A 122 -35.09 6.10 27.22
N GLU A 123 -34.75 6.52 28.44
CA GLU A 123 -35.57 7.45 29.23
C GLU A 123 -35.58 8.86 28.61
N GLU A 124 -34.41 9.37 28.19
CA GLU A 124 -34.23 10.70 27.59
C GLU A 124 -34.90 10.81 26.21
N ALA A 125 -34.88 9.71 25.44
CA ALA A 125 -35.58 9.61 24.16
C ALA A 125 -37.11 9.66 24.31
N ARG A 126 -37.65 9.18 25.44
CA ARG A 126 -39.11 9.18 25.71
C ARG A 126 -39.62 10.54 26.18
N THR A 127 -38.78 11.36 26.81
CA THR A 127 -39.19 12.67 27.36
C THR A 127 -39.28 13.76 26.29
N THR A 128 -38.59 13.61 25.16
CA THR A 128 -38.53 14.63 24.09
C THR A 128 -39.72 14.55 23.12
N ALA A 129 -40.55 13.51 23.22
CA ALA A 129 -41.66 13.23 22.30
C ALA A 129 -43.06 13.55 22.85
N GLY A 130 -43.17 14.20 24.03
CA GLY A 130 -44.44 14.61 24.65
C GLY A 130 -44.54 16.12 24.79
#